data_AF-A0A2K5BWY3-F1
#
_entry.id   AF-A0A2K5BWY3-F1
#
_cell.length_a   1.000
_cell.length_b   1.000
_cell.length_c   1.000
_cell.angle_alpha   90.00
_cell.angle_beta   90.00
_cell.angle_gamma   90.00
#
_symmetry.space_group_name_H-M   'P 1'
#
loop_
_entity.id
_entity.type
_entity.pdbx_description
1 polymer ?
#
loop_
_entity_poly.entity_id
_entity_poly.type
_entity_poly.pdbx_seq_one_letter_code
_entity_poly.pdbx_strand_id
1 'polypeptide(L)'
;MASAVLALRIRTAVTSLLSPPPATALAVRYASKKTGGSSKNLGGKSSGRRLGIKKMEGHYVHAGNILGTQRHFRWHPGAHVSCSVAAPLFLFG
;
A
#
# COMPACT_ATOMS: atom_id res chain seq x y z
N MET A 1 -48.53 -40.15 -49.76
CA MET A 1 -48.15 -38.73 -49.55
C MET A 1 -47.64 -38.43 -48.13
N ALA A 2 -48.13 -39.11 -47.08
CA ALA A 2 -47.74 -38.80 -45.68
C ALA A 2 -46.30 -39.22 -45.26
N SER A 3 -45.75 -40.32 -45.80
CA SER A 3 -44.43 -40.81 -45.34
C SER A 3 -43.25 -39.96 -45.84
N ALA A 4 -43.37 -39.33 -47.01
CA ALA A 4 -42.35 -38.46 -47.58
C ALA A 4 -42.15 -37.18 -46.73
N VAL A 5 -43.25 -36.65 -46.18
CA VAL A 5 -43.23 -35.46 -45.32
C VAL A 5 -42.56 -35.78 -43.98
N LEU A 6 -42.85 -36.96 -43.41
CA LEU A 6 -42.21 -37.41 -42.17
C LEU A 6 -40.69 -37.63 -42.36
N ALA A 7 -40.29 -38.24 -43.47
CA ALA A 7 -38.87 -38.44 -43.79
C ALA A 7 -38.10 -37.12 -43.98
N LEU A 8 -38.72 -36.12 -44.61
CA LEU A 8 -38.11 -34.80 -44.78
C LEU A 8 -37.98 -34.05 -43.43
N ARG A 9 -38.98 -34.17 -42.56
CA ARG A 9 -38.96 -33.57 -41.20
C ARG A 9 -37.88 -34.19 -40.31
N ILE A 10 -37.73 -35.51 -40.36
CA ILE A 10 -36.68 -36.24 -39.63
C ILE A 10 -35.30 -35.81 -40.15
N ARG A 11 -35.12 -35.72 -41.47
CA ARG A 11 -33.85 -35.28 -42.06
C ARG A 11 -33.48 -33.85 -41.67
N THR A 12 -34.43 -32.90 -41.73
CA THR A 12 -34.15 -31.50 -41.33
C THR A 12 -33.82 -31.35 -39.85
N ALA A 13 -34.45 -32.14 -38.97
CA ALA A 13 -34.16 -32.11 -37.55
C ALA A 13 -32.74 -32.63 -37.25
N VAL A 14 -32.32 -33.71 -37.93
CA VAL A 14 -30.98 -34.28 -37.77
C VAL A 14 -29.89 -33.32 -38.28
N THR A 15 -30.12 -32.61 -39.39
CA THR A 15 -29.15 -31.63 -39.91
C THR A 15 -28.97 -30.41 -38.99
N SER A 16 -30.00 -29.99 -38.24
CA SER A 16 -29.88 -28.90 -37.27
C SER A 16 -29.05 -29.26 -36.02
N LEU A 17 -29.02 -30.55 -35.66
CA LEU A 17 -28.26 -31.03 -34.50
C LEU A 17 -26.77 -31.28 -34.81
N LEU A 18 -26.43 -31.42 -36.10
CA LEU A 18 -25.06 -31.67 -36.56
C LEU A 18 -24.40 -30.43 -37.21
N SER A 19 -24.96 -29.23 -37.02
CA SER A 19 -24.30 -27.99 -37.43
C SER A 19 -23.29 -27.57 -36.35
N PRO A 20 -21.98 -27.47 -36.64
CA PRO A 20 -21.05 -26.87 -35.69
C PRO A 20 -21.46 -25.40 -35.46
N PRO A 21 -21.47 -24.91 -34.21
CA PRO A 21 -21.69 -23.49 -33.97
C PRO A 21 -20.57 -22.69 -34.68
N PRO A 22 -20.88 -21.55 -35.31
CA PRO A 22 -19.84 -20.69 -35.87
C PRO A 22 -18.92 -20.33 -34.70
N ALA A 23 -17.66 -20.74 -34.79
CA ALA A 23 -16.64 -20.48 -33.79
C ALA A 23 -16.65 -18.99 -33.48
N THR A 24 -17.32 -18.63 -32.38
CA THR A 24 -17.32 -17.28 -31.85
C THR A 24 -15.87 -16.97 -31.59
N ALA A 25 -15.36 -16.04 -32.40
CA ALA A 25 -14.00 -15.55 -32.41
C ALA A 25 -13.42 -15.66 -31.00
N LEU A 26 -12.48 -16.59 -30.82
CA LEU A 26 -11.68 -16.67 -29.61
C LEU A 26 -11.09 -15.28 -29.46
N ALA A 27 -11.67 -14.49 -28.57
CA ALA A 27 -11.27 -13.11 -28.34
C ALA A 27 -9.92 -13.18 -27.64
N VAL A 28 -8.86 -13.34 -28.45
CA VAL A 28 -7.48 -13.23 -28.03
C VAL A 28 -7.26 -11.77 -27.65
N ARG A 29 -7.39 -11.49 -26.36
CA ARG A 29 -7.03 -10.19 -25.80
C ARG A 29 -5.51 -10.22 -25.63
N TYR A 30 -4.79 -9.63 -26.56
CA TYR A 30 -3.36 -9.36 -26.36
C TYR A 30 -3.20 -8.40 -25.17
N ALA A 31 -2.32 -8.74 -24.23
CA ALA A 31 -1.97 -7.87 -23.13
C ALA A 31 -1.25 -6.63 -23.66
N SER A 32 -1.94 -5.51 -23.75
CA SER A 32 -1.33 -4.22 -24.08
C SER A 32 -0.97 -3.46 -22.80
N LYS A 33 0.29 -3.03 -22.67
CA LYS A 33 0.70 -2.09 -21.62
C LYS A 33 0.32 -0.67 -22.08
N LYS A 34 -0.87 -0.23 -21.71
CA LYS A 34 -1.30 1.16 -21.87
C LYS A 34 -0.61 2.00 -20.77
N THR A 35 0.52 2.60 -21.11
CA THR A 35 1.25 3.60 -20.30
C THR A 35 1.96 3.07 -19.03
N GLY A 36 3.18 3.54 -18.80
CA GLY A 36 3.91 3.31 -17.53
C GLY A 36 3.33 4.17 -16.41
N GLY A 37 2.90 3.55 -15.31
CA GLY A 37 2.43 4.28 -14.13
C GLY A 37 3.60 4.93 -13.39
N SER A 38 3.50 6.24 -13.12
CA SER A 38 4.41 6.92 -12.19
C SER A 38 3.97 6.67 -10.75
N SER A 39 4.94 6.60 -9.83
CA SER A 39 4.66 6.52 -8.40
C SER A 39 3.89 7.75 -7.94
N LYS A 40 2.70 7.55 -7.37
CA LYS A 40 1.92 8.61 -6.71
C LYS A 40 2.44 8.93 -5.30
N ASN A 41 3.46 8.23 -4.84
CA ASN A 41 4.04 8.42 -3.51
C ASN A 41 5.02 9.60 -3.56
N LEU A 42 4.48 10.81 -3.44
CA LEU A 42 5.23 12.08 -3.42
C LEU A 42 5.93 12.36 -2.07
N GLY A 43 5.83 11.44 -1.10
CA GLY A 43 6.33 11.60 0.27
C GLY A 43 7.73 11.01 0.53
N GLY A 44 8.19 11.12 1.79
CA GLY A 44 9.41 10.47 2.26
C GLY A 44 10.67 11.35 2.30
N LYS A 45 10.58 12.62 1.93
CA LYS A 45 11.69 13.59 1.98
C LYS A 45 11.66 14.49 3.22
N SER A 46 11.14 14.02 4.35
CA SER A 46 11.15 14.82 5.59
C SER A 46 12.58 14.97 6.12
N SER A 47 12.93 16.18 6.58
CA SER A 47 14.24 16.43 7.17
C SER A 47 14.39 15.71 8.51
N GLY A 48 15.61 15.26 8.80
CA GLY A 48 15.94 14.65 10.08
C GLY A 48 15.83 15.67 11.22
N ARG A 49 15.17 15.29 12.32
CA ARG A 49 14.89 16.17 13.48
C ARG A 49 16.06 16.33 14.47
N ARG A 50 17.25 15.78 14.18
CA ARG A 50 18.47 15.87 15.02
C ARG A 50 18.25 15.46 16.50
N LEU A 51 17.41 14.45 16.69
CA LEU A 51 17.08 13.89 18.00
C LEU A 51 18.28 13.13 18.60
N GLY A 52 18.35 13.10 19.92
CA GLY A 52 19.38 12.35 20.65
C GLY A 52 19.84 13.04 21.92
N ILE A 53 20.80 12.42 22.59
CA ILE A 53 21.43 12.92 23.81
C ILE A 53 22.32 14.11 23.46
N LYS A 54 22.26 15.17 24.27
CA LYS A 54 23.07 16.39 24.13
C LYS A 54 24.13 16.50 25.23
N LYS A 55 23.85 15.95 26.41
CA LYS A 55 24.78 15.92 27.55
C LYS A 55 24.89 14.48 28.04
N MET A 56 26.13 13.99 28.10
CA MET A 56 26.43 12.65 28.63
C MET A 56 26.63 12.72 30.14
N GLU A 57 26.83 11.56 30.76
CA GLU A 57 27.13 11.44 32.19
C GLU A 57 28.42 12.20 32.55
N GLY A 58 28.45 12.80 33.74
CA GLY A 58 29.61 13.58 34.24
C GLY A 58 29.79 14.97 33.62
N HIS A 59 28.98 15.36 32.64
CA HIS A 59 29.03 16.73 32.12
C HIS A 59 28.37 17.71 33.08
N TYR A 60 29.04 18.84 33.33
CA TYR A 60 28.46 19.95 34.06
C TYR A 60 27.31 20.59 33.27
N VAL A 61 26.16 20.78 33.93
CA VAL A 61 24.95 21.36 33.35
C VAL A 61 24.39 22.42 34.29
N HIS A 62 23.96 23.54 33.71
CA HIS A 62 23.21 24.57 34.40
C HIS A 62 21.71 24.25 34.34
N ALA A 63 20.94 24.81 35.28
CA ALA A 63 19.49 24.81 35.20
C ALA A 63 19.04 25.44 33.87
N GLY A 64 18.08 24.82 33.19
CA GLY A 64 17.63 25.23 31.87
C GLY A 64 18.36 24.58 30.70
N ASN A 65 19.42 23.80 30.92
CA ASN A 65 20.10 23.11 29.84
C ASN A 65 19.32 21.87 29.36
N ILE A 66 19.33 21.64 28.05
CA ILE A 66 18.73 20.46 27.43
C ILE A 66 19.70 19.27 27.55
N LEU A 67 19.27 18.22 28.23
CA LEU A 67 20.03 16.97 28.39
C LEU A 67 19.91 16.06 27.16
N GLY A 68 18.73 16.02 26.56
CA GLY A 68 18.46 15.20 25.39
C GLY A 68 17.08 15.47 24.81
N THR A 69 16.91 15.09 23.54
CA THR A 69 15.65 15.22 22.81
C THR A 69 15.25 13.86 22.23
N GLN A 70 14.01 13.44 22.46
CA GLN A 70 13.50 12.17 21.95
C GLN A 70 12.25 12.37 21.09
N ARG A 71 11.59 11.31 20.63
CA ARG A 71 10.27 11.39 19.97
C ARG A 71 9.24 10.57 20.73
N HIS A 72 9.66 9.38 21.11
CA HIS A 72 8.97 8.49 22.03
C HIS A 72 9.79 8.40 23.31
N PHE A 73 9.16 8.00 24.41
CA PHE A 73 9.83 7.82 25.70
C PHE A 73 10.77 6.61 25.65
N ARG A 74 12.06 6.88 25.41
CA ARG A 74 13.15 5.90 25.59
C ARG A 74 13.79 6.05 26.97
N TRP A 75 13.88 7.29 27.45
CA TRP A 75 14.39 7.62 28.78
C TRP A 75 13.30 8.34 29.57
N HIS A 76 13.30 8.12 30.88
CA HIS A 76 12.39 8.76 31.82
C HIS A 76 13.13 9.85 32.59
N PRO A 77 12.46 10.97 32.92
CA PRO A 77 13.07 12.02 33.70
C PRO A 77 13.40 11.51 35.11
N GLY A 78 14.62 11.81 35.58
CA GLY A 78 15.05 11.54 36.95
C GLY A 78 14.84 12.74 37.88
N ALA A 79 15.53 12.74 39.02
CA ALA A 79 15.55 13.88 39.93
C ALA A 79 16.11 15.13 39.26
N HIS A 80 15.52 16.30 39.53
CA HIS A 80 15.91 17.61 38.98
C HIS A 80 15.89 17.67 37.44
N VAL A 81 15.03 16.88 36.79
CA VAL A 81 14.82 16.95 35.35
C VAL A 81 13.34 17.19 35.06
N SER A 82 13.02 18.26 34.34
CA SER A 82 11.69 18.54 33.83
C SER A 82 11.49 17.97 32.43
N CYS A 83 10.29 17.46 32.15
CA CYS A 83 9.90 16.93 30.84
C CYS A 83 8.65 17.66 30.35
N SER A 84 8.67 18.12 29.09
CA SER A 84 7.51 18.74 28.45
C SER A 84 6.82 17.78 27.47
N VAL A 85 5.49 17.86 27.41
CA VAL A 85 4.66 17.07 26.48
C VAL A 85 4.75 17.59 25.05
N ALA A 86 4.86 18.92 24.88
CA ALA A 86 4.87 19.55 23.56
C ALA A 86 6.19 19.34 22.81
N ALA A 87 7.29 19.33 23.55
CA ALA A 87 8.59 19.02 23.04
C ALA A 87 9.22 18.02 24.01
N PRO A 88 9.51 16.77 23.59
CA PRO A 88 10.18 15.75 24.40
C PRO A 88 11.65 16.12 24.67
N LEU A 89 11.83 17.26 25.34
CA LEU A 89 13.05 17.86 25.81
C LEU A 89 13.14 17.54 27.30
N PHE A 90 14.31 17.08 27.72
CA PHE A 90 14.66 16.96 29.13
C PHE A 90 15.47 18.18 29.53
N LEU A 91 14.91 18.99 30.42
CA LEU A 91 15.58 20.18 30.94
C LEU A 91 16.07 19.89 32.35
N PHE A 92 17.32 20.25 32.65
CA PHE A 92 17.77 20.26 34.04
C PHE A 92 17.07 21.39 34.80
N GLY A 93 16.51 21.07 35.96
CA GLY A 93 15.78 21.99 36.84
C GLY A 93 16.67 22.74 37.82
#